data_AF-A0A554VXE1-F1
#
_entry.id   AF-A0A554VXE1-F1
#
_cell.length_a   1.000
_cell.length_b   1.000
_cell.length_c   1.000
_cell.angle_alpha   90.00
_cell.angle_beta   90.00
_cell.angle_gamma   90.00
#
_symmetry.space_group_name_H-M   'P 1'
#
loop_
_entity.id
_entity.type
_entity.pdbx_description
1 polymer ?
#
loop_
_entity_poly.entity_id
_entity_poly.type
_entity_poly.pdbx_seq_one_letter_code
_entity_poly.pdbx_strand_id
1 'polypeptide(L)'
;MCIRDRDRSAPLPAPAPPAPLIAEVSVDTSGPDLRVELTLRNGPPGRGSYLVGLRAGDGGRTTIRHLTVSLRGGRVTSLSTYDFGTSTRTLHPRGGASCAGTSVTALFPRASLAGLGEDRRITAYSSLNGQELQTGIPLTRLVTGVPRA
;
A
#
# COMPACT_ATOMS: atom_id res chain seq x y z
N MET A 1 -11.25 -28.59 57.25
CA MET A 1 -12.14 -27.71 56.47
C MET A 1 -11.26 -26.65 55.82
N CYS A 2 -10.94 -26.79 54.53
CA CYS A 2 -10.09 -25.84 53.80
C CYS A 2 -10.80 -25.49 52.49
N ILE A 3 -11.48 -24.34 52.47
CA ILE A 3 -12.09 -23.80 51.25
C ILE A 3 -11.00 -22.97 50.57
N ARG A 4 -10.44 -23.46 49.46
CA ARG A 4 -9.54 -22.68 48.61
C ARG A 4 -10.39 -21.90 47.62
N ASP A 5 -10.63 -20.65 47.99
CA ASP A 5 -11.00 -19.59 47.07
C ASP A 5 -9.76 -19.23 46.23
N ARG A 6 -9.87 -19.28 44.90
CA ARG A 6 -9.08 -18.53 43.90
C ARG A 6 -9.46 -18.95 42.48
N ASP A 7 -10.66 -18.57 42.06
CA ASP A 7 -10.92 -18.35 40.64
C ASP A 7 -10.57 -16.89 40.32
N ARG A 8 -9.28 -16.63 40.05
CA ARG A 8 -8.87 -15.42 39.34
C ARG A 8 -8.68 -15.80 37.88
N SER A 9 -9.80 -15.93 37.16
CA SER A 9 -9.79 -15.92 35.71
C SER A 9 -9.06 -14.66 35.23
N ALA A 10 -7.92 -14.85 34.55
CA ALA A 10 -7.15 -13.75 33.99
C ALA A 10 -8.01 -12.97 32.99
N PRO A 11 -7.88 -11.63 32.90
CA PRO A 11 -8.62 -10.86 31.90
C PRO A 11 -8.29 -11.40 30.52
N LEU A 12 -9.33 -11.72 29.74
CA LEU A 12 -9.14 -12.12 28.35
C LEU A 12 -8.35 -11.01 27.63
N PRO A 13 -7.33 -11.36 26.83
CA PRO A 13 -6.60 -10.36 26.07
C PRO A 13 -7.57 -9.60 25.18
N ALA A 14 -7.40 -8.27 25.14
CA ALA A 14 -8.22 -7.42 24.29
C ALA A 14 -8.17 -7.94 22.83
N PRO A 15 -9.30 -7.91 22.10
CA PRO A 15 -9.32 -8.33 20.71
C PRO A 15 -8.27 -7.54 19.92
N ALA A 16 -7.58 -8.24 19.02
CA ALA A 16 -6.58 -7.61 18.17
C ALA A 16 -7.24 -6.46 17.38
N PRO A 17 -6.56 -5.31 17.24
CA PRO A 17 -7.09 -4.22 16.44
C PRO A 17 -7.36 -4.70 15.01
N PRO A 18 -8.42 -4.19 14.35
CA PRO A 18 -8.80 -4.65 13.03
C PRO A 18 -7.70 -4.35 12.01
N ALA A 19 -7.52 -5.26 11.04
CA ALA A 19 -6.46 -5.14 10.05
C ALA A 19 -6.67 -3.89 9.14
N PRO A 20 -5.58 -3.18 8.80
CA PRO A 20 -5.62 -2.02 7.90
C PRO A 20 -5.73 -2.47 6.44
N LEU A 21 -6.91 -2.97 6.07
CA LEU A 21 -7.17 -3.49 4.72
C LEU A 21 -7.51 -2.37 3.74
N ILE A 22 -7.10 -2.50 2.49
CA ILE A 22 -7.50 -1.65 1.37
C ILE A 22 -8.97 -1.94 1.04
N ALA A 23 -9.77 -0.89 0.94
CA ALA A 23 -11.15 -0.90 0.47
C ALA A 23 -11.23 -0.52 -1.01
N GLU A 24 -10.54 0.56 -1.39
CA GLU A 24 -10.58 1.12 -2.73
C GLU A 24 -9.18 1.55 -3.15
N VAL A 25 -8.93 1.50 -4.45
CA VAL A 25 -7.72 2.09 -5.03
C VAL A 25 -8.06 2.79 -6.33
N SER A 26 -7.54 4.00 -6.47
CA SER A 26 -7.62 4.76 -7.71
C SER A 26 -6.24 5.18 -8.18
N VAL A 27 -6.09 5.19 -9.50
CA VAL A 27 -4.85 5.56 -10.17
C VAL A 27 -5.16 6.55 -11.26
N ASP A 28 -4.45 7.66 -11.28
CA ASP A 28 -4.51 8.67 -12.33
C ASP A 28 -3.15 8.80 -13.01
N THR A 29 -3.16 8.58 -14.32
CA THR A 29 -2.02 8.62 -15.23
C THR A 29 -2.18 9.74 -16.27
N SER A 30 -3.08 10.70 -16.06
CA SER A 30 -3.28 11.82 -16.99
C SER A 30 -2.26 12.94 -16.80
N GLY A 31 -1.69 13.07 -15.61
CA GLY A 31 -0.72 14.10 -15.25
C GLY A 31 0.75 13.75 -15.52
N PRO A 32 1.67 14.65 -15.14
CA PRO A 32 3.12 14.42 -15.20
C PRO A 32 3.59 13.33 -14.23
N ASP A 33 2.85 13.16 -13.13
CA ASP A 33 3.05 12.12 -12.13
C ASP A 33 1.92 11.10 -12.15
N LEU A 34 2.23 9.88 -11.72
CA LEU A 34 1.27 8.86 -11.36
C LEU A 34 0.69 9.21 -9.98
N ARG A 35 -0.57 9.65 -9.95
CA ARG A 35 -1.29 9.84 -8.69
C ARG A 35 -1.98 8.56 -8.28
N VAL A 36 -1.69 8.11 -7.06
CA VAL A 36 -2.28 6.93 -6.44
C VAL A 36 -3.04 7.38 -5.21
N GLU A 37 -4.26 6.89 -5.07
CA GLU A 37 -5.08 7.09 -3.88
C GLU A 37 -5.63 5.75 -3.42
N LEU A 38 -5.40 5.44 -2.15
CA LEU A 38 -5.78 4.20 -1.50
C LEU A 38 -6.67 4.54 -0.29
N THR A 39 -7.86 3.95 -0.26
CA THR A 39 -8.76 4.07 0.89
C THR A 39 -8.65 2.81 1.73
N LEU A 40 -8.35 2.96 3.02
CA LEU A 40 -8.27 1.87 4.00
C LEU A 40 -9.60 1.70 4.74
N ARG A 41 -10.01 0.47 5.02
CA ARG A 41 -11.24 0.16 5.77
C ARG A 41 -11.22 0.72 7.20
N ASN A 42 -10.09 0.55 7.89
CA ASN A 42 -9.95 0.84 9.33
C ASN A 42 -8.84 1.87 9.62
N GLY A 43 -8.31 2.53 8.59
CA GLY A 43 -7.15 3.41 8.70
C GLY A 43 -5.82 2.65 8.84
N PRO A 44 -4.68 3.37 8.89
CA PRO A 44 -3.38 2.78 9.11
C PRO A 44 -3.24 2.28 10.56
N PRO A 45 -2.43 1.25 10.80
CA PRO A 45 -2.26 0.74 12.15
C PRO A 45 -1.50 1.75 13.02
N GLY A 46 -1.92 1.88 14.28
CA GLY A 46 -1.27 2.78 15.25
C GLY A 46 0.13 2.37 15.65
N ARG A 47 0.55 1.13 15.34
CA ARG A 47 1.89 0.58 15.61
C ARG A 47 2.35 -0.30 14.45
N GLY A 48 3.67 -0.53 14.40
CA GLY A 48 4.29 -1.37 13.37
C GLY A 48 4.62 -0.62 12.08
N SER A 49 5.23 -1.34 11.14
CA SER A 49 5.55 -0.86 9.80
C SER A 49 4.48 -1.36 8.84
N TYR A 50 3.67 -0.46 8.31
CA TYR A 50 2.65 -0.78 7.33
C TYR A 50 3.10 -0.30 5.95
N LEU A 51 3.07 -1.19 4.96
CA LEU A 51 3.35 -0.85 3.57
C LEU A 51 2.05 -0.96 2.80
N VAL A 52 1.81 0.01 1.94
CA VAL A 52 0.66 0.03 1.03
C VAL A 52 1.10 0.60 -0.30
N GLY A 53 0.57 0.08 -1.40
CA GLY A 53 1.01 0.54 -2.69
C GLY A 53 0.46 -0.24 -3.86
N LEU A 54 1.09 -0.05 -5.00
CA LEU A 54 0.76 -0.71 -6.24
C LEU A 54 1.84 -1.72 -6.61
N ARG A 55 1.40 -2.86 -7.14
CA ARG A 55 2.20 -3.79 -7.91
C ARG A 55 1.83 -3.59 -9.38
N ALA A 56 2.81 -3.22 -10.19
CA ALA A 56 2.68 -3.12 -11.63
C ALA A 56 3.56 -4.17 -12.29
N GLY A 57 3.06 -4.88 -13.29
CA GLY A 57 3.86 -5.80 -14.07
C GLY A 57 3.51 -5.75 -15.55
N ASP A 58 4.47 -6.12 -16.40
CA ASP A 58 4.22 -6.30 -17.83
C ASP A 58 3.29 -7.50 -18.09
N GLY A 59 2.70 -7.59 -19.29
CA GLY A 59 1.78 -8.68 -19.64
C GLY A 59 2.41 -10.07 -19.55
N GLY A 60 3.72 -10.17 -19.77
CA GLY A 60 4.52 -11.37 -19.60
C GLY A 60 4.87 -11.73 -18.15
N ARG A 61 4.60 -10.83 -17.19
CA ARG A 61 5.01 -10.91 -15.77
C ARG A 61 6.52 -11.08 -15.56
N THR A 62 7.32 -10.71 -16.55
CA THR A 62 8.77 -10.73 -16.54
C THR A 62 9.35 -9.58 -15.74
N THR A 63 8.69 -8.43 -15.77
CA THR A 63 9.06 -7.25 -15.00
C THR A 63 7.97 -6.93 -14.00
N ILE A 64 8.33 -6.87 -12.72
CA ILE A 64 7.41 -6.47 -11.64
C ILE A 64 8.01 -5.27 -10.92
N ARG A 65 7.18 -4.28 -10.64
CA ARG A 65 7.54 -3.11 -9.84
C ARG A 65 6.56 -2.91 -8.70
N HIS A 66 7.10 -2.59 -7.53
CA HIS A 66 6.32 -2.13 -6.39
C HIS A 66 6.48 -0.63 -6.22
N LEU A 67 5.38 0.10 -6.20
CA LEU A 67 5.31 1.51 -5.90
C LEU A 67 4.71 1.63 -4.50
N THR A 68 5.54 1.98 -3.51
CA THR A 68 5.25 1.75 -2.09
C THR A 68 5.23 3.05 -1.31
N VAL A 69 4.19 3.20 -0.49
CA VAL A 69 4.15 4.12 0.65
C VAL A 69 4.39 3.32 1.93
N SER A 70 5.34 3.77 2.74
CA SER A 70 5.59 3.20 4.07
C SER A 70 4.96 4.09 5.13
N LEU A 71 4.17 3.51 6.03
CA LEU A 71 3.53 4.18 7.15
C LEU A 71 4.03 3.60 8.48
N ARG A 72 4.21 4.46 9.48
CA ARG A 72 4.47 4.06 10.88
C ARG A 72 3.66 4.95 11.82
N GLY A 73 2.75 4.35 12.58
CA GLY A 73 1.84 5.10 13.45
C GLY A 73 1.02 6.14 12.69
N GLY A 74 0.51 5.78 11.51
CA GLY A 74 -0.27 6.67 10.63
C GLY A 74 0.52 7.76 9.90
N ARG A 75 1.84 7.84 10.07
CA ARG A 75 2.68 8.85 9.38
C ARG A 75 3.46 8.23 8.24
N VAL A 76 3.57 8.96 7.13
CA VAL A 76 4.42 8.57 6.00
C VAL A 76 5.88 8.60 6.42
N THR A 77 6.56 7.47 6.25
CA THR A 77 7.99 7.30 6.53
C THR A 77 8.81 7.06 5.28
N SER A 78 8.22 6.60 4.17
CA SER A 78 8.95 6.47 2.91
C SER A 78 8.01 6.45 1.72
N LEU A 79 8.52 6.90 0.58
CA LEU A 79 7.91 6.75 -0.73
C LEU A 79 8.99 6.15 -1.64
N SER A 80 8.73 4.99 -2.26
CA SER A 80 9.75 4.32 -3.05
C SER A 80 9.18 3.47 -4.18
N THR A 81 9.96 3.27 -5.24
CA THR A 81 9.72 2.24 -6.25
C THR A 81 10.78 1.15 -6.10
N TYR A 82 10.38 -0.11 -6.14
CA TYR A 82 11.28 -1.25 -6.23
C TYR A 82 11.04 -1.99 -7.55
N ASP A 83 12.09 -2.20 -8.32
CA ASP A 83 12.06 -2.96 -9.56
C ASP A 83 12.67 -4.34 -9.33
N PHE A 84 11.87 -5.39 -9.48
CA PHE A 84 12.31 -6.77 -9.29
C PHE A 84 13.20 -7.27 -10.43
N GLY A 85 13.06 -6.72 -11.65
CA GLY A 85 13.90 -7.10 -12.78
C GLY A 85 15.35 -6.65 -12.62
N THR A 86 15.55 -5.49 -11.99
CA THR A 86 16.90 -4.91 -11.74
C THR A 86 17.33 -4.97 -10.28
N SER A 87 16.50 -5.54 -9.38
CA SER A 87 16.69 -5.51 -7.93
C SER A 87 16.99 -4.12 -7.36
N THR A 88 16.46 -3.07 -7.99
CA THR A 88 16.80 -1.67 -7.67
C THR A 88 15.68 -1.00 -6.89
N ARG A 89 16.04 -0.38 -5.77
CA ARG A 89 15.13 0.49 -5.00
C ARG A 89 15.44 1.96 -5.26
N THR A 90 14.45 2.70 -5.73
CA THR A 90 14.49 4.16 -5.85
C THR A 90 13.68 4.80 -4.74
N LEU A 91 14.28 5.70 -3.97
CA LEU A 91 13.58 6.52 -2.98
C LEU A 91 13.11 7.83 -3.62
N HIS A 92 11.88 8.22 -3.34
CA HIS A 92 11.28 9.46 -3.83
C HIS A 92 11.15 10.50 -2.70
N PRO A 93 10.99 11.79 -3.02
CA PRO A 93 10.72 12.81 -2.02
C PRO A 93 9.49 12.46 -1.18
N ARG A 94 9.65 12.44 0.15
CA ARG A 94 8.58 12.09 1.10
C ARG A 94 7.33 12.97 0.96
N GLY A 95 7.50 14.23 0.58
CA GLY A 95 6.39 15.18 0.36
C GLY A 95 5.45 14.77 -0.77
N GLY A 96 5.84 13.81 -1.61
CA GLY A 96 4.97 13.22 -2.63
C GLY A 96 3.92 12.26 -2.07
N ALA A 97 3.90 11.96 -0.76
CA ALA A 97 2.89 11.10 -0.17
C ALA A 97 2.33 11.67 1.13
N SER A 98 1.04 11.39 1.39
CA SER A 98 0.36 11.77 2.62
C SER A 98 -0.58 10.67 3.10
N CYS A 99 -0.86 10.66 4.40
CA CYS A 99 -1.85 9.79 5.00
C CYS A 99 -2.70 10.62 5.97
N ALA A 100 -4.02 10.60 5.76
CA ALA A 100 -4.98 11.33 6.58
C ALA A 100 -6.21 10.44 6.84
N GLY A 101 -6.42 10.06 8.10
CA GLY A 101 -7.49 9.14 8.47
C GLY A 101 -7.34 7.80 7.73
N THR A 102 -8.28 7.51 6.82
CA THR A 102 -8.30 6.29 6.01
C THR A 102 -7.70 6.47 4.62
N SER A 103 -7.40 7.69 4.17
CA SER A 103 -6.89 7.95 2.83
C SER A 103 -5.36 8.02 2.84
N VAL A 104 -4.74 7.34 1.87
CA VAL A 104 -3.32 7.42 1.56
C VAL A 104 -3.18 7.88 0.12
N THR A 105 -2.48 8.99 -0.08
CA THR A 105 -2.20 9.52 -1.42
C THR A 105 -0.70 9.49 -1.68
N ALA A 106 -0.33 9.25 -2.94
CA ALA A 106 1.06 9.25 -3.38
C ALA A 106 1.19 9.73 -4.82
N LEU A 107 2.27 10.46 -5.09
CA LEU A 107 2.71 10.92 -6.40
C LEU A 107 4.02 10.23 -6.73
N PHE A 108 3.99 9.34 -7.71
CA PHE A 108 5.19 8.70 -8.24
C PHE A 108 5.55 9.33 -9.59
N PRO A 109 6.83 9.48 -9.91
CA PRO A 109 7.22 9.87 -11.27
C PRO A 109 6.61 8.91 -12.29
N ARG A 110 6.11 9.42 -13.42
CA ARG A 110 5.56 8.56 -14.49
C ARG A 110 6.56 7.49 -14.97
N ALA A 111 7.86 7.81 -14.89
CA ALA A 111 8.96 6.89 -15.18
C ALA A 111 8.93 5.60 -14.33
N SER A 112 8.28 5.61 -13.15
CA SER A 112 8.09 4.40 -12.33
C SER A 112 7.34 3.28 -13.05
N LEU A 113 6.56 3.59 -14.10
CA LEU A 113 5.88 2.60 -14.96
C LEU A 113 6.56 2.40 -16.33
N ALA A 114 7.65 3.11 -16.63
CA ALA A 114 8.28 3.08 -17.94
C ALA A 114 8.82 1.68 -18.29
N GLY A 115 8.54 1.18 -19.48
CA GLY A 115 9.00 -0.15 -19.93
C GLY A 115 8.12 -1.33 -19.50
N LEU A 116 7.02 -1.11 -18.77
CA LEU A 116 6.05 -2.17 -18.44
C LEU A 116 5.03 -2.47 -19.56
N GLY A 117 5.12 -1.79 -20.71
CA GLY A 117 4.13 -1.90 -21.78
C GLY A 117 2.80 -1.20 -21.46
N GLU A 118 1.92 -1.10 -22.45
CA GLU A 118 0.57 -0.54 -22.29
C GLU A 118 -0.42 -1.56 -21.71
N ASP A 119 -0.16 -2.85 -21.93
CA ASP A 119 -0.89 -4.00 -21.40
C ASP A 119 -0.55 -4.32 -19.93
N ARG A 120 0.24 -3.44 -19.28
CA ARG A 120 0.65 -3.59 -17.89
C ARG A 120 -0.54 -3.83 -16.97
N ARG A 121 -0.39 -4.81 -16.09
CA ARG A 121 -1.36 -5.08 -15.02
C ARG A 121 -0.96 -4.32 -13.77
N ILE A 122 -1.88 -3.51 -13.25
CA ILE A 122 -1.69 -2.77 -12.00
C ILE A 122 -2.70 -3.30 -10.97
N THR A 123 -2.20 -3.70 -9.81
CA THR A 123 -2.99 -4.12 -8.65
C THR A 123 -2.48 -3.45 -7.39
N ALA A 124 -3.29 -3.37 -6.34
CA ALA A 124 -2.85 -2.89 -5.04
C ALA A 124 -2.44 -4.05 -4.12
N TYR A 125 -1.59 -3.73 -3.15
CA TYR A 125 -1.15 -4.64 -2.11
C TYR A 125 -0.94 -3.90 -0.78
N SER A 126 -0.98 -4.64 0.32
CA SER A 126 -0.60 -4.13 1.63
C SER A 126 0.12 -5.19 2.47
N SER A 127 1.02 -4.74 3.35
CA SER A 127 1.70 -5.60 4.32
C SER A 127 1.87 -4.91 5.66
N LEU A 128 1.89 -5.69 6.73
CA LEU A 128 2.09 -5.23 8.10
C LEU A 128 3.23 -6.01 8.74
N ASN A 129 4.28 -5.31 9.17
CA ASN A 129 5.49 -5.89 9.75
C ASN A 129 6.11 -7.00 8.88
N GLY A 130 6.06 -6.81 7.56
CA GLY A 130 6.57 -7.78 6.59
C GLY A 130 5.60 -8.94 6.27
N GLN A 131 4.47 -9.06 6.97
CA GLN A 131 3.43 -10.03 6.63
C GLN A 131 2.48 -9.44 5.59
N GLU A 132 2.32 -10.12 4.46
CA GLU A 132 1.35 -9.73 3.44
C GLU A 132 -0.08 -9.82 4.00
N LEU A 133 -0.83 -8.73 3.91
CA LEU A 133 -2.24 -8.71 4.32
C LEU A 133 -3.16 -8.91 3.13
N GLN A 134 -2.86 -8.24 2.01
CA GLN A 134 -3.62 -8.33 0.77
C GLN A 134 -2.71 -8.13 -0.43
N THR A 135 -3.00 -8.83 -1.52
CA THR A 135 -2.30 -8.70 -2.80
C THR A 135 -3.27 -8.91 -3.96
N GLY A 136 -2.92 -8.39 -5.14
CA GLY A 136 -3.73 -8.59 -6.34
C GLY A 136 -5.07 -7.85 -6.33
N ILE A 137 -5.24 -6.84 -5.47
CA ILE A 137 -6.47 -6.06 -5.38
C ILE A 137 -6.65 -5.27 -6.68
N PRO A 138 -7.79 -5.41 -7.40
CA PRO A 138 -8.01 -4.69 -8.64
C PRO A 138 -8.19 -3.19 -8.41
N LEU A 139 -7.92 -2.39 -9.44
CA LEU A 139 -8.21 -0.96 -9.40
C LEU A 139 -9.71 -0.72 -9.36
N THR A 140 -10.17 0.10 -8.42
CA THR A 140 -11.56 0.58 -8.38
C THR A 140 -11.78 1.63 -9.47
N ARG A 141 -10.76 2.46 -9.72
CA ARG A 141 -10.79 3.50 -10.75
C ARG A 141 -9.42 3.67 -11.41
N LEU A 142 -9.42 3.80 -12.73
CA LEU A 142 -8.24 4.17 -13.51
C LEU A 142 -8.60 5.37 -14.39
N VAL A 143 -7.85 6.46 -14.25
CA VAL A 143 -7.92 7.63 -15.12
C VAL A 143 -6.69 7.64 -16.01
N THR A 144 -6.90 7.63 -17.31
CA THR A 144 -5.85 7.75 -18.32
C THR A 144 -6.00 9.09 -19.04
N GLY A 145 -4.89 9.78 -19.23
CA GLY A 145 -4.88 10.93 -20.13
C GLY A 145 -4.97 10.44 -21.57
N VAL A 146 -5.85 11.03 -22.36
CA VAL A 146 -5.84 10.86 -23.82
C VAL A 146 -4.50 11.41 -24.33
N PRO A 147 -3.71 10.68 -25.14
CA PRO A 147 -2.56 11.28 -25.79
C PRO A 147 -3.09 12.42 -26.66
N ARG A 148 -2.71 13.67 -26.36
CA ARG A 148 -2.88 14.75 -27.32
C ARG A 148 -1.96 14.41 -28.49
N ALA A 149 -2.58 14.14 -29.63
CA ALA A 149 -1.94 13.99 -30.93
C ALA A 149 -1.12 15.23 -31.30
#